data_AF-Q7LYQ0-F1
#
_entry.id   AF-Q7LYQ0-F1
#
_cell.length_a   1.000
_cell.length_b   1.000
_cell.length_c   1.000
_cell.angle_alpha   90.00
_cell.angle_beta   90.00
_cell.angle_gamma   90.00
#
_symmetry.space_group_name_H-M   'P 1'
#
loop_
_entity.id
_entity.type
_entity.pdbx_description
1 polymer ?
#
loop_
_entity_poly.entity_id
_entity_poly.type
_entity_poly.pdbx_seq_one_letter_code
_entity_poly.pdbx_strand_id
1 'polypeptide(L)'
;MKPPETGITETVKTFFSSLTVGDIVRRISHLKSSAVTGWLDDARFEPENALIIGSYFTGAAISGALDCRVTVADINPQTRFLLRGDVDFREGIHGLNGDWDLIVDTTGIGGVTPEELSGFTAGAFIVEDPTSDGSDETIMGYNSTAERLEAVEADLKASLRTLGLGAKTSGTMTLTVEVLRRSMADALECRGVLYATATLRFFERILFRERDPQGFLRALESPALTVSSLGDISCDEILEGNLGMIRSEVTEEDGDNN
;
A
#
# COMPACT_ATOMS: atom_id res chain seq x y z
N MET A 1 -15.96 11.65 17.44
CA MET A 1 -16.81 11.98 16.27
C MET A 1 -16.93 13.50 16.18
N LYS A 2 -16.65 14.11 15.02
CA LYS A 2 -16.93 15.54 14.83
C LYS A 2 -18.46 15.75 14.87
N PRO A 3 -18.97 16.83 15.48
CA PRO A 3 -20.40 17.10 15.48
C PRO A 3 -20.89 17.31 14.03
N PRO A 4 -22.09 16.84 13.68
CA PRO A 4 -22.63 17.05 12.34
C PRO A 4 -22.89 18.54 12.09
N GLU A 5 -22.71 18.95 10.84
CA GLU A 5 -23.00 20.33 10.39
C GLU A 5 -24.40 20.39 9.76
N THR A 6 -25.07 21.53 9.86
CA THR A 6 -26.32 21.73 9.11
C THR A 6 -26.01 21.77 7.62
N GLY A 7 -26.80 21.04 6.83
CA GLY A 7 -26.74 21.05 5.37
C GLY A 7 -27.49 22.24 4.77
N ILE A 8 -28.15 22.01 3.63
CA ILE A 8 -28.90 23.04 2.91
C ILE A 8 -30.05 23.62 3.77
N THR A 9 -30.63 22.81 4.66
CA THR A 9 -31.66 23.21 5.62
C THR A 9 -31.40 22.57 6.98
N GLU A 10 -32.06 23.05 8.04
CA GLU A 10 -31.94 22.48 9.41
C GLU A 10 -32.36 21.00 9.51
N THR A 11 -33.16 20.50 8.55
CA THR A 11 -33.56 19.09 8.49
C THR A 11 -32.44 18.19 7.96
N VAL A 12 -31.53 18.74 7.15
CA VAL A 12 -30.44 17.99 6.53
C VAL A 12 -29.18 18.18 7.34
N LYS A 13 -28.47 17.09 7.64
CA LYS A 13 -27.20 17.11 8.34
C LYS A 13 -26.09 16.59 7.43
N THR A 14 -24.89 17.14 7.62
CA THR A 14 -23.65 16.70 6.99
C THR A 14 -22.78 16.01 8.02
N PHE A 15 -22.39 14.77 7.73
CA PHE A 15 -21.55 13.94 8.58
C PHE A 15 -20.20 13.73 7.90
N PHE A 16 -19.13 13.86 8.67
CA PHE A 16 -17.76 13.68 8.19
C PHE A 16 -17.14 12.50 8.92
N SER A 17 -16.39 11.67 8.20
CA SER A 17 -15.52 10.68 8.82
C SER A 17 -14.47 11.38 9.69
N SER A 18 -14.12 10.76 10.81
CA SER A 18 -12.92 11.13 11.54
C SER A 18 -11.67 10.54 10.89
N LEU A 19 -11.82 9.39 10.22
CA LEU A 19 -10.79 8.84 9.35
C LEU A 19 -10.50 9.75 8.17
N THR A 20 -9.22 10.02 7.95
CA THR A 20 -8.69 10.72 6.78
C THR A 20 -8.29 9.74 5.69
N VAL A 21 -8.06 10.23 4.47
CA VAL A 21 -7.49 9.38 3.40
C VAL A 21 -6.12 8.82 3.82
N GLY A 22 -5.32 9.62 4.53
CA GLY A 22 -4.04 9.18 5.08
C GLY A 22 -4.16 8.06 6.11
N ASP A 23 -5.24 8.01 6.89
CA ASP A 23 -5.50 6.91 7.81
C ASP A 23 -5.76 5.60 7.08
N ILE A 24 -6.53 5.64 5.99
CA ILE A 24 -6.79 4.48 5.12
C ILE A 24 -5.47 3.97 4.50
N VAL A 25 -4.68 4.87 3.92
CA VAL A 25 -3.36 4.54 3.34
C VAL A 25 -2.48 3.86 4.39
N ARG A 26 -2.35 4.47 5.58
CA ARG A 26 -1.55 3.92 6.69
C ARG A 26 -2.05 2.56 7.15
N ARG A 27 -3.37 2.36 7.23
CA ARG A 27 -3.96 1.08 7.64
C ARG A 27 -3.61 -0.03 6.66
N ILE A 28 -3.72 0.23 5.37
CA ILE A 28 -3.37 -0.72 4.30
C ILE A 28 -1.86 -1.00 4.31
N SER A 29 -1.02 0.02 4.37
CA SER A 29 0.43 -0.16 4.43
C SER A 29 0.87 -0.93 5.67
N HIS A 30 0.23 -0.68 6.82
CA HIS A 30 0.47 -1.43 8.05
C HIS A 30 0.09 -2.91 7.92
N LEU A 31 -1.03 -3.23 7.27
CA LEU A 31 -1.41 -4.63 7.01
C LEU A 31 -0.32 -5.36 6.22
N LYS A 32 0.20 -4.72 5.17
CA LYS A 32 1.27 -5.28 4.33
C LYS A 32 2.59 -5.44 5.09
N SER A 33 3.02 -4.42 5.83
CA SER A 33 4.26 -4.51 6.61
C SER A 33 4.16 -5.53 7.74
N SER A 34 2.95 -5.69 8.33
CA SER A 34 2.69 -6.72 9.34
C SER A 34 2.73 -8.12 8.75
N ALA A 35 2.25 -8.31 7.52
CA ALA A 35 2.35 -9.60 6.83
C ALA A 35 3.81 -10.00 6.58
N VAL A 36 4.65 -9.05 6.14
CA VAL A 36 6.08 -9.27 5.94
C VAL A 36 6.80 -9.61 7.24
N THR A 37 6.63 -8.78 8.27
CA THR A 37 7.28 -9.01 9.58
C THR A 37 6.79 -10.29 10.25
N GLY A 38 5.48 -10.58 10.19
CA GLY A 38 4.94 -11.83 10.70
C GLY A 38 5.49 -13.07 9.99
N TRP A 39 5.68 -13.01 8.67
CA TRP A 39 6.32 -14.12 7.93
C TRP A 39 7.79 -14.30 8.30
N LEU A 40 8.55 -13.21 8.49
CA LEU A 40 9.93 -13.28 8.96
C LEU A 40 10.03 -13.94 10.35
N ASP A 41 9.12 -13.58 11.26
CA ASP A 41 9.02 -14.18 12.60
C ASP A 41 8.70 -15.69 12.52
N ASP A 42 7.73 -16.07 11.68
CA ASP A 42 7.32 -17.46 11.47
C ASP A 42 8.46 -18.31 10.87
N ALA A 43 9.20 -17.74 9.91
CA ALA A 43 10.40 -18.33 9.31
C ALA A 43 11.62 -18.32 10.25
N ARG A 44 11.54 -17.62 11.39
CA ARG A 44 12.65 -17.37 12.33
C ARG A 44 13.86 -16.74 11.63
N PHE A 45 13.60 -15.82 10.72
CA PHE A 45 14.60 -15.10 9.94
C PHE A 45 14.75 -13.67 10.45
N GLU A 46 15.87 -13.36 11.10
CA GLU A 46 16.17 -12.04 11.67
C GLU A 46 17.23 -11.34 10.79
N PRO A 47 16.84 -10.45 9.85
CA PRO A 47 17.79 -9.75 8.99
C PRO A 47 18.58 -8.69 9.77
N GLU A 48 19.88 -8.53 9.49
CA GLU A 48 20.69 -7.43 10.02
C GLU A 48 20.80 -6.26 9.01
N ASN A 49 20.78 -6.57 7.71
CA ASN A 49 20.89 -5.63 6.60
C ASN A 49 19.83 -5.91 5.51
N ALA A 50 18.88 -5.00 5.33
CA ALA A 50 17.79 -5.13 4.39
C ALA A 50 17.85 -4.08 3.26
N LEU A 51 17.53 -4.52 2.03
CA LEU A 51 17.27 -3.66 0.87
C LEU A 51 15.79 -3.70 0.52
N ILE A 52 15.14 -2.53 0.47
CA ILE A 52 13.77 -2.38 0.01
C ILE A 52 13.79 -1.63 -1.33
N ILE A 53 13.24 -2.23 -2.38
CA ILE A 53 13.16 -1.65 -3.72
C ILE A 53 11.76 -1.10 -3.92
N GLY A 54 11.65 0.20 -4.17
CA GLY A 54 10.40 0.95 -4.17
C GLY A 54 10.02 1.43 -2.77
N SER A 55 9.64 2.70 -2.65
CA SER A 55 9.30 3.33 -1.37
C SER A 55 7.80 3.59 -1.21
N TYR A 56 7.09 3.93 -2.28
CA TYR A 56 5.71 4.39 -2.25
C TYR A 56 4.71 3.22 -2.29
N PHE A 57 3.87 2.99 -1.29
CA PHE A 57 4.03 3.27 0.15
C PHE A 57 4.45 2.03 0.93
N THR A 58 4.26 0.85 0.32
CA THR A 58 4.49 -0.44 0.96
C THR A 58 5.93 -0.53 1.45
N GLY A 59 6.90 -0.17 0.60
CA GLY A 59 8.31 -0.18 0.97
C GLY A 59 8.65 0.76 2.12
N ALA A 60 8.07 1.96 2.18
CA ALA A 60 8.25 2.86 3.33
C ALA A 60 7.71 2.25 4.63
N ALA A 61 6.54 1.62 4.60
CA ALA A 61 5.98 0.98 5.79
C ALA A 61 6.79 -0.25 6.24
N ILE A 62 7.24 -1.08 5.31
CA ILE A 62 8.13 -2.22 5.61
C ILE A 62 9.44 -1.70 6.20
N SER A 63 10.07 -0.70 5.57
CA SER A 63 11.33 -0.13 6.06
C SER A 63 11.23 0.42 7.49
N GLY A 64 10.07 0.94 7.87
CA GLY A 64 9.84 1.47 9.22
C GLY A 64 9.47 0.41 10.27
N ALA A 65 9.10 -0.80 9.84
CA ALA A 65 8.69 -1.91 10.69
C ALA A 65 9.83 -2.90 10.98
N LEU A 66 10.87 -2.92 10.15
CA LEU A 66 12.07 -3.74 10.37
C LEU A 66 12.98 -3.13 11.46
N ASP A 67 13.48 -3.96 12.36
CA ASP A 67 14.44 -3.56 13.41
C ASP A 67 15.88 -3.91 13.00
N CYS A 68 16.32 -3.39 11.86
CA CYS A 68 17.64 -3.67 11.30
C CYS A 68 18.18 -2.48 10.48
N ARG A 69 19.36 -2.62 9.87
CA ARG A 69 19.86 -1.61 8.94
C ARG A 69 19.07 -1.70 7.64
N VAL A 70 18.36 -0.64 7.29
CA VAL A 70 17.54 -0.61 6.07
C VAL A 70 18.10 0.39 5.06
N THR A 71 18.24 -0.08 3.82
CA THR A 71 18.45 0.75 2.63
C THR A 71 17.18 0.70 1.78
N VAL A 72 16.64 1.85 1.40
CA VAL A 72 15.53 1.96 0.44
C VAL A 72 16.07 2.51 -0.88
N ALA A 73 15.81 1.79 -1.97
CA ALA A 73 16.16 2.19 -3.32
C ALA A 73 14.89 2.60 -4.09
N ASP A 74 14.83 3.83 -4.58
CA ASP A 74 13.72 4.31 -5.41
C ASP A 74 14.23 5.26 -6.49
N ILE A 75 13.71 5.15 -7.71
CA ILE A 75 14.07 6.05 -8.82
C ILE A 75 13.52 7.48 -8.64
N ASN A 76 12.60 7.67 -7.68
CA ASN A 76 11.94 8.93 -7.38
C ASN A 76 12.46 9.55 -6.07
N PRO A 77 13.48 10.42 -6.09
CA PRO A 77 14.05 10.99 -4.85
C PRO A 77 13.05 11.75 -3.99
N GLN A 78 11.97 12.27 -4.59
CA GLN A 78 10.92 12.97 -3.88
C GLN A 78 10.10 12.07 -2.94
N THR A 79 10.24 10.75 -2.96
CA THR A 79 9.55 9.84 -2.02
C THR A 79 10.28 9.68 -0.69
N ARG A 80 11.53 10.16 -0.60
CA ARG A 80 12.36 10.08 0.62
C ARG A 80 11.67 10.63 1.87
N PHE A 81 10.77 11.61 1.72
CA PHE A 81 9.99 12.16 2.84
C PHE A 81 9.05 11.14 3.53
N LEU A 82 8.75 10.01 2.90
CA LEU A 82 7.97 8.93 3.48
C LEU A 82 8.77 8.08 4.46
N LEU A 83 10.10 8.16 4.41
CA LEU A 83 11.01 7.31 5.17
C LEU A 83 11.36 7.94 6.52
N ARG A 84 11.68 7.07 7.49
CA ARG A 84 12.26 7.50 8.76
C ARG A 84 13.69 8.01 8.56
N GLY A 85 14.17 8.86 9.46
CA GLY A 85 15.46 9.55 9.33
C GLY A 85 16.70 8.64 9.43
N ASP A 86 16.54 7.43 9.93
CA ASP A 86 17.55 6.38 10.11
C ASP A 86 17.71 5.46 8.89
N VAL A 87 16.81 5.55 7.90
CA VAL A 87 16.85 4.74 6.67
C VAL A 87 17.81 5.35 5.63
N ASP A 88 18.73 4.54 5.09
CA ASP A 88 19.57 4.98 3.96
C ASP A 88 18.73 5.01 2.67
N PHE A 89 18.86 6.09 1.89
CA PHE A 89 18.10 6.25 0.65
C PHE A 89 19.02 6.30 -0.56
N ARG A 90 18.68 5.52 -1.59
CA ARG A 90 19.45 5.38 -2.83
C ARG A 90 18.56 5.66 -4.03
N GLU A 91 19.05 6.47 -4.96
CA GLU A 91 18.35 6.75 -6.21
C GLU A 91 18.54 5.59 -7.19
N GLY A 92 17.54 4.70 -7.24
CA GLY A 92 17.59 3.46 -8.02
C GLY A 92 18.52 2.38 -7.44
N ILE A 93 18.59 1.25 -8.14
CA ILE A 93 19.35 0.07 -7.69
C ILE A 93 20.71 -0.10 -8.37
N HIS A 94 21.01 0.68 -9.41
CA HIS A 94 22.27 0.56 -10.14
C HIS A 94 23.47 0.92 -9.26
N GLY A 95 24.46 0.03 -9.22
CA GLY A 95 25.68 0.21 -8.42
C GLY A 95 25.49 -0.02 -6.92
N LEU A 96 24.32 -0.49 -6.49
CA LEU A 96 24.16 -1.07 -5.16
C LEU A 96 24.98 -2.36 -5.09
N ASN A 97 26.01 -2.32 -4.26
CA ASN A 97 26.80 -3.48 -3.90
C ASN A 97 26.65 -3.65 -2.39
N GLY A 98 26.36 -4.86 -1.94
CA GLY A 98 26.21 -5.17 -0.53
C GLY A 98 25.75 -6.61 -0.34
N ASP A 99 26.10 -7.16 0.81
CA ASP A 99 25.54 -8.42 1.29
C ASP A 99 24.21 -8.08 1.96
N TRP A 100 23.10 -8.49 1.35
CA TRP A 100 21.76 -8.25 1.86
C TRP A 100 21.23 -9.52 2.50
N ASP A 101 20.73 -9.43 3.73
CA ASP A 101 20.05 -10.57 4.35
C ASP A 101 18.62 -10.67 3.80
N LEU A 102 17.97 -9.52 3.66
CA LEU A 102 16.61 -9.41 3.15
C LEU A 102 16.58 -8.44 1.97
N ILE A 103 15.98 -8.87 0.87
CA ILE A 103 15.54 -7.97 -0.20
C ILE A 103 14.02 -8.01 -0.28
N VAL A 104 13.38 -6.84 -0.39
CA VAL A 104 11.94 -6.74 -0.66
C VAL A 104 11.69 -5.84 -1.86
N ASP A 105 11.14 -6.38 -2.94
CA ASP A 105 10.67 -5.62 -4.10
C ASP A 105 9.19 -5.24 -3.94
N THR A 106 8.90 -3.94 -3.88
CA THR A 106 7.54 -3.38 -3.81
C THR A 106 7.18 -2.55 -5.04
N THR A 107 7.96 -2.66 -6.13
CA THR A 107 7.83 -1.77 -7.28
C THR A 107 6.63 -2.10 -8.19
N GLY A 108 6.12 -3.33 -8.14
CA GLY A 108 4.92 -3.74 -8.88
C GLY A 108 5.04 -3.60 -10.40
N ILE A 109 3.92 -3.32 -11.08
CA ILE A 109 3.83 -3.24 -12.55
C ILE A 109 4.71 -2.11 -13.10
N GLY A 110 5.57 -2.44 -14.07
CA GLY A 110 6.51 -1.48 -14.67
C GLY A 110 7.64 -1.04 -13.74
N GLY A 111 7.80 -1.73 -12.61
CA GLY A 111 8.89 -1.59 -11.68
C GLY A 111 10.20 -2.23 -12.15
N VAL A 112 11.00 -2.69 -11.20
CA VAL A 112 12.31 -3.31 -11.48
C VAL A 112 12.16 -4.52 -12.41
N THR A 113 13.10 -4.72 -13.33
CA THR A 113 13.07 -5.90 -14.20
C THR A 113 13.91 -7.05 -13.63
N PRO A 114 13.61 -8.31 -14.02
CA PRO A 114 14.47 -9.46 -13.69
C PRO A 114 15.94 -9.24 -14.06
N GLU A 115 16.23 -8.57 -15.17
CA GLU A 115 17.60 -8.26 -15.60
C GLU A 115 18.31 -7.30 -14.66
N GLU A 116 17.60 -6.32 -14.10
CA GLU A 116 18.17 -5.37 -13.14
C GLU A 116 18.40 -6.00 -11.75
N LEU A 117 17.60 -7.02 -11.40
CA LEU A 117 17.78 -7.85 -10.21
C LEU A 117 18.87 -8.92 -10.38
N SER A 118 19.27 -9.22 -11.61
CA SER A 118 20.27 -10.25 -11.88
C SER A 118 21.60 -9.93 -11.18
N GLY A 119 22.10 -10.89 -10.40
CA GLY A 119 23.35 -10.76 -9.65
C GLY A 119 23.18 -10.24 -8.22
N PHE A 120 21.97 -9.91 -7.79
CA PHE A 120 21.68 -9.78 -6.36
C PHE A 120 21.59 -11.15 -5.70
N THR A 121 22.08 -11.23 -4.48
CA THR A 121 21.95 -12.39 -3.59
C THR A 121 21.35 -11.94 -2.27
N ALA A 122 20.53 -12.80 -1.64
CA ALA A 122 19.94 -12.52 -0.34
C ALA A 122 19.75 -13.79 0.50
N GLY A 123 19.59 -13.66 1.82
CA GLY A 123 19.08 -14.78 2.63
C GLY A 123 17.59 -15.01 2.36
N ALA A 124 16.81 -13.94 2.31
CA ALA A 124 15.40 -13.94 1.96
C ALA A 124 15.08 -12.89 0.90
N PHE A 125 14.22 -13.25 -0.05
CA PHE A 125 13.73 -12.34 -1.08
C PHE A 125 12.20 -12.37 -1.17
N ILE A 126 11.58 -11.20 -1.03
CA ILE A 126 10.12 -11.03 -1.09
C ILE A 126 9.77 -10.11 -2.25
N VAL A 127 8.79 -10.49 -3.07
CA VAL A 127 8.25 -9.63 -4.13
C VAL A 127 6.77 -9.35 -3.87
N GLU A 128 6.36 -8.08 -3.85
CA GLU A 128 4.95 -7.69 -3.81
C GLU A 128 4.29 -8.02 -5.14
N ASP A 129 3.32 -8.93 -5.10
CA ASP A 129 2.47 -9.22 -6.26
C ASP A 129 1.54 -8.01 -6.50
N PRO A 130 1.64 -7.32 -7.64
CA PRO A 130 0.82 -6.15 -7.92
C PRO A 130 -0.66 -6.48 -8.24
N THR A 131 -1.00 -7.76 -8.41
CA THR A 131 -2.37 -8.21 -8.72
C THR A 131 -3.22 -8.38 -7.48
N SER A 132 -4.54 -8.37 -7.66
CA SER A 132 -5.53 -8.61 -6.61
C SER A 132 -6.67 -9.50 -7.12
N ASP A 133 -7.58 -9.88 -6.23
CA ASP A 133 -8.79 -10.66 -6.50
C ASP A 133 -9.78 -10.07 -7.53
N GLY A 134 -9.56 -8.83 -8.01
CA GLY A 134 -10.32 -8.22 -9.11
C GLY A 134 -9.49 -7.92 -10.38
N SER A 135 -8.22 -8.32 -10.42
CA SER A 135 -7.36 -8.13 -11.59
C SER A 135 -7.95 -8.82 -12.82
N ASP A 136 -7.92 -8.14 -13.97
CA ASP A 136 -8.33 -8.71 -15.25
C ASP A 136 -7.12 -9.26 -16.04
N GLU A 137 -7.41 -9.94 -17.15
CA GLU A 137 -6.40 -10.57 -18.02
C GLU A 137 -5.30 -9.62 -18.48
N THR A 138 -5.63 -8.35 -18.71
CA THR A 138 -4.62 -7.37 -19.13
C THR A 138 -3.66 -7.06 -17.99
N ILE A 139 -4.18 -6.83 -16.78
CA ILE A 139 -3.35 -6.56 -15.59
C ILE A 139 -2.50 -7.78 -15.26
N MET A 140 -3.08 -8.99 -15.30
CA MET A 140 -2.35 -10.23 -15.06
C MET A 140 -1.23 -10.44 -16.07
N GLY A 141 -1.42 -10.06 -17.33
CA GLY A 141 -0.39 -10.13 -18.37
C GLY A 141 0.82 -9.20 -18.16
N TYR A 142 0.73 -8.23 -17.24
CA TYR A 142 1.85 -7.37 -16.82
C TYR A 142 2.42 -7.77 -15.45
N ASN A 143 1.91 -8.83 -14.82
CA ASN A 143 2.48 -9.35 -13.59
C ASN A 143 3.76 -10.11 -13.92
N SER A 144 4.87 -9.71 -13.31
CA SER A 144 6.19 -10.35 -13.48
C SER A 144 6.76 -10.88 -12.16
N THR A 145 5.90 -11.18 -11.18
CA THR A 145 6.31 -11.54 -9.81
C THR A 145 7.16 -12.81 -9.79
N ALA A 146 6.74 -13.84 -10.54
CA ALA A 146 7.46 -15.12 -10.59
C ALA A 146 8.85 -14.96 -11.23
N GLU A 147 8.93 -14.25 -12.37
CA GLU A 147 10.19 -13.99 -13.08
C GLU A 147 11.18 -13.19 -12.22
N ARG A 148 10.68 -12.26 -11.40
CA ARG A 148 11.52 -11.52 -10.46
C ARG A 148 12.04 -12.41 -9.35
N LEU A 149 11.18 -13.25 -8.75
CA LEU A 149 11.58 -14.21 -7.72
C LEU A 149 12.68 -15.15 -8.22
N GLU A 150 12.62 -15.57 -9.49
CA GLU A 150 13.66 -16.40 -10.11
C GLU A 150 14.99 -15.66 -10.29
N ALA A 151 14.98 -14.34 -10.50
CA ALA A 151 16.17 -13.55 -10.86
C ALA A 151 17.18 -13.31 -9.73
N VAL A 152 16.74 -13.43 -8.46
CA VAL A 152 17.59 -13.25 -7.28
C VAL A 152 17.94 -14.61 -6.68
N GLU A 153 19.20 -14.85 -6.36
CA GLU A 153 19.61 -16.04 -5.61
C GLU A 153 19.31 -15.83 -4.12
N ALA A 154 18.37 -16.59 -3.56
CA ALA A 154 18.03 -16.52 -2.14
C ALA A 154 17.58 -17.86 -1.57
N ASP A 155 17.84 -18.09 -0.28
CA ASP A 155 17.45 -19.32 0.43
C ASP A 155 15.94 -19.38 0.65
N LEU A 156 15.33 -18.22 0.96
CA LEU A 156 13.88 -18.07 1.12
C LEU A 156 13.33 -17.14 0.05
N LYS A 157 12.27 -17.57 -0.63
CA LYS A 157 11.58 -16.79 -1.67
C LYS A 157 10.09 -16.77 -1.40
N ALA A 158 9.50 -15.58 -1.42
CA ALA A 158 8.08 -15.42 -1.13
C ALA A 158 7.42 -14.27 -1.90
N SER A 159 6.11 -14.38 -2.13
CA SER A 159 5.30 -13.30 -2.70
C SER A 159 4.43 -12.66 -1.62
N LEU A 160 4.44 -11.32 -1.53
CA LEU A 160 3.50 -10.55 -0.70
C LEU A 160 2.23 -10.30 -1.51
N ARG A 161 1.11 -10.88 -1.10
CA ARG A 161 -0.19 -10.76 -1.77
C ARG A 161 -1.16 -9.95 -0.91
N THR A 162 -1.99 -9.11 -1.54
CA THR A 162 -3.01 -8.31 -0.83
C THR A 162 -4.33 -8.31 -1.61
N LEU A 163 -5.41 -8.71 -0.95
CA LEU A 163 -6.69 -9.10 -1.56
C LEU A 163 -7.88 -8.63 -0.70
N GLY A 164 -9.11 -8.84 -1.18
CA GLY A 164 -10.33 -8.85 -0.37
C GLY A 164 -11.41 -7.85 -0.80
N LEU A 165 -11.07 -6.91 -1.68
CA LEU A 165 -12.01 -5.87 -2.15
C LEU A 165 -12.54 -6.10 -3.57
N GLY A 166 -12.05 -7.12 -4.29
CA GLY A 166 -12.25 -7.21 -5.73
C GLY A 166 -11.58 -6.06 -6.49
N ALA A 167 -10.46 -5.55 -5.97
CA ALA A 167 -9.75 -4.41 -6.54
C ALA A 167 -8.92 -4.83 -7.76
N LYS A 168 -8.63 -3.88 -8.65
CA LYS A 168 -7.86 -4.15 -9.89
C LYS A 168 -6.40 -4.48 -9.65
N THR A 169 -5.79 -3.93 -8.61
CA THR A 169 -4.40 -4.18 -8.21
C THR A 169 -4.31 -4.20 -6.69
N SER A 170 -3.27 -4.83 -6.15
CA SER A 170 -2.95 -4.83 -4.71
C SER A 170 -2.36 -3.51 -4.23
N GLY A 171 -2.02 -2.60 -5.15
CA GLY A 171 -1.38 -1.33 -4.85
C GLY A 171 -2.13 -0.54 -3.77
N THR A 172 -1.40 0.01 -2.81
CA THR A 172 -1.97 0.70 -1.63
C THR A 172 -2.95 1.82 -2.03
N MET A 173 -2.64 2.57 -3.09
CA MET A 173 -3.53 3.63 -3.58
C MET A 173 -4.77 3.07 -4.27
N THR A 174 -4.66 1.98 -5.04
CA THR A 174 -5.83 1.31 -5.65
C THR A 174 -6.78 0.80 -4.59
N LEU A 175 -6.26 0.12 -3.56
CA LEU A 175 -7.06 -0.35 -2.43
C LEU A 175 -7.70 0.82 -1.66
N THR A 176 -6.97 1.92 -1.47
CA THR A 176 -7.51 3.15 -0.84
C THR A 176 -8.68 3.70 -1.63
N VAL A 177 -8.54 3.85 -2.95
CA VAL A 177 -9.62 4.32 -3.83
C VAL A 177 -10.81 3.37 -3.80
N GLU A 178 -10.57 2.06 -3.79
CA GLU A 178 -11.63 1.07 -3.75
C GLU A 178 -12.40 1.08 -2.42
N VAL A 179 -11.72 1.25 -1.27
CA VAL A 179 -12.37 1.49 0.03
C VAL A 179 -13.29 2.71 -0.04
N LEU A 180 -12.80 3.83 -0.57
CA LEU A 180 -13.59 5.06 -0.69
C LEU A 180 -14.80 4.86 -1.61
N ARG A 181 -14.60 4.19 -2.76
CA ARG A 181 -15.66 3.93 -3.76
C ARG A 181 -16.76 3.05 -3.17
N ARG A 182 -16.39 1.95 -2.51
CA ARG A 182 -17.34 1.03 -1.87
C ARG A 182 -18.05 1.68 -0.69
N SER A 183 -17.33 2.43 0.13
CA SER A 183 -17.93 3.15 1.27
C SER A 183 -18.95 4.20 0.84
N MET A 184 -18.74 4.88 -0.29
CA MET A 184 -19.77 5.74 -0.86
C MET A 184 -21.01 4.96 -1.31
N ALA A 185 -20.83 3.79 -1.93
CA ALA A 185 -21.95 2.94 -2.35
C ALA A 185 -22.75 2.43 -1.13
N ASP A 186 -22.06 1.91 -0.11
CA ASP A 186 -22.67 1.42 1.12
C ASP A 186 -23.41 2.54 1.89
N ALA A 187 -22.85 3.75 1.91
CA ALA A 187 -23.52 4.91 2.49
C ALA A 187 -24.83 5.25 1.77
N LEU A 188 -24.92 5.10 0.44
CA LEU A 188 -26.14 5.37 -0.32
C LEU A 188 -27.25 4.35 -0.06
N GLU A 189 -26.92 3.16 0.46
CA GLU A 189 -27.90 2.16 0.86
C GLU A 189 -28.52 2.47 2.23
N CYS A 190 -27.91 3.37 3.02
CA CYS A 190 -28.41 3.74 4.34
C CYS A 190 -29.68 4.62 4.26
N ARG A 191 -30.68 4.28 5.08
CA ARG A 191 -31.96 5.01 5.10
C ARG A 191 -31.76 6.48 5.48
N GLY A 192 -32.30 7.37 4.65
CA GLY A 192 -32.29 8.82 4.90
C GLY A 192 -31.06 9.54 4.34
N VAL A 193 -30.09 8.81 3.79
CA VAL A 193 -28.97 9.39 3.06
C VAL A 193 -29.47 9.98 1.74
N LEU A 194 -29.03 11.20 1.46
CA LEU A 194 -29.33 11.95 0.25
C LEU A 194 -28.23 11.76 -0.79
N TYR A 195 -26.98 11.88 -0.37
CA TYR A 195 -25.79 11.60 -1.17
C TYR A 195 -24.56 11.41 -0.28
N ALA A 196 -23.54 10.77 -0.83
CA ALA A 196 -22.22 10.61 -0.22
C ALA A 196 -21.13 11.11 -1.18
N THR A 197 -20.06 11.66 -0.63
CA THR A 197 -18.86 12.07 -1.37
C THR A 197 -17.61 11.58 -0.65
N ALA A 198 -16.57 11.28 -1.41
CA ALA A 198 -15.26 10.93 -0.88
C ALA A 198 -14.21 11.88 -1.43
N THR A 199 -13.13 12.10 -0.65
CA THR A 199 -11.99 12.90 -1.12
C THR A 199 -11.14 12.08 -2.08
N LEU A 200 -11.52 12.06 -3.35
CA LEU A 200 -10.74 11.48 -4.43
C LEU A 200 -9.92 12.58 -5.10
N ARG A 201 -8.59 12.48 -4.97
CA ARG A 201 -7.63 13.28 -5.73
C ARG A 201 -6.71 12.35 -6.50
N PHE A 202 -6.09 12.86 -7.55
CA PHE A 202 -5.05 12.10 -8.23
C PHE A 202 -3.72 12.28 -7.50
N PHE A 203 -3.59 11.61 -6.35
CA PHE A 203 -2.47 11.79 -5.42
C PHE A 203 -1.11 11.53 -6.06
N GLU A 204 -1.03 10.53 -6.94
CA GLU A 204 0.17 10.20 -7.70
C GLU A 204 0.64 11.36 -8.59
N ARG A 205 -0.27 12.14 -9.16
CA ARG A 205 0.10 13.33 -9.92
C ARG A 205 0.76 14.37 -9.02
N ILE A 206 0.20 14.63 -7.83
CA ILE A 206 0.75 15.61 -6.88
C ILE A 206 2.19 15.22 -6.53
N LEU A 207 2.43 13.93 -6.26
CA LEU A 207 3.73 13.46 -5.85
C LEU A 207 4.72 13.29 -7.01
N PHE A 208 4.36 12.61 -8.09
CA PHE A 208 5.29 12.22 -9.15
C PHE A 208 5.39 13.24 -10.29
N ARG A 209 4.30 13.96 -10.60
CA ARG A 209 4.30 14.96 -11.68
C ARG A 209 4.60 16.36 -11.18
N GLU A 210 3.91 16.77 -10.11
CA GLU A 210 4.05 18.11 -9.53
C GLU A 210 5.22 18.19 -8.54
N ARG A 211 5.70 17.03 -8.05
CA ARG A 211 6.81 16.91 -7.10
C ARG A 211 6.58 17.76 -5.86
N ASP A 212 5.36 17.72 -5.33
CA ASP A 212 4.94 18.45 -4.13
C ASP A 212 4.61 17.49 -2.97
N PRO A 213 5.61 16.99 -2.22
CA PRO A 213 5.39 16.15 -1.03
C PRO A 213 4.49 16.80 0.01
N GLN A 214 4.58 18.13 0.19
CA GLN A 214 3.79 18.84 1.18
C GLN A 214 2.32 18.96 0.76
N GLY A 215 2.07 19.24 -0.52
CA GLY A 215 0.72 19.19 -1.09
C GLY A 215 0.12 17.80 -1.06
N PHE A 216 0.95 16.78 -1.28
CA PHE A 216 0.55 15.38 -1.15
C PHE A 216 0.12 15.06 0.30
N LEU A 217 0.90 15.43 1.31
CA LEU A 217 0.55 15.23 2.72
C LEU A 217 -0.74 15.96 3.11
N ARG A 218 -0.87 17.25 2.75
CA ARG A 218 -2.11 18.01 2.99
C ARG A 218 -3.33 17.38 2.33
N ALA A 219 -3.16 16.77 1.15
CA ALA A 219 -4.26 16.10 0.47
C ALA A 219 -4.73 14.84 1.24
N LEU A 220 -3.81 14.12 1.89
CA LEU A 220 -4.14 12.94 2.70
C LEU A 220 -4.88 13.28 4.00
N GLU A 221 -4.71 14.48 4.55
CA GLU A 221 -5.34 14.92 5.82
C GLU A 221 -6.86 15.19 5.70
N SER A 222 -7.41 15.11 4.49
CA SER A 222 -8.84 15.36 4.26
C SER A 222 -9.70 14.20 4.78
N PRO A 223 -10.92 14.47 5.30
CA PRO A 223 -11.88 13.42 5.63
C PRO A 223 -12.09 12.48 4.45
N ALA A 224 -12.05 11.18 4.71
CA ALA A 224 -12.23 10.14 3.71
C ALA A 224 -13.65 10.15 3.12
N LEU A 225 -14.67 10.24 3.97
CA LEU A 225 -16.08 10.15 3.57
C LEU A 225 -16.90 11.29 4.18
N THR A 226 -17.74 11.90 3.36
CA THR A 226 -18.74 12.90 3.77
C THR A 226 -20.11 12.46 3.30
N VAL A 227 -21.11 12.49 4.19
CA VAL A 227 -22.47 12.03 3.88
C VAL A 227 -23.48 13.11 4.26
N SER A 228 -24.40 13.39 3.35
CA SER A 228 -25.56 14.23 3.60
C SER A 228 -26.76 13.34 3.90
N SER A 229 -27.40 13.52 5.06
CA SER A 229 -28.47 12.64 5.53
C SER A 229 -29.53 13.37 6.36
N LEU A 230 -30.76 12.85 6.32
CA LEU A 230 -31.87 13.24 7.19
C LEU A 230 -31.81 12.56 8.57
N GLY A 231 -31.08 11.45 8.67
CA GLY A 231 -30.88 10.68 9.90
C GLY A 231 -29.40 10.59 10.27
N ASP A 232 -29.12 10.23 11.51
CA ASP A 232 -27.74 10.06 11.98
C ASP A 232 -27.06 8.88 11.29
N ILE A 233 -25.79 9.04 10.93
CA ILE A 233 -24.98 8.02 10.24
C ILE A 233 -23.53 8.06 10.73
N SER A 234 -22.90 6.89 10.81
CA SER A 234 -21.48 6.75 11.15
C SER A 234 -20.66 6.50 9.89
N CYS A 235 -19.97 7.53 9.41
CA CYS A 235 -19.07 7.39 8.26
C CYS A 235 -17.89 6.45 8.56
N ASP A 236 -17.40 6.45 9.81
CA ASP A 236 -16.26 5.63 10.21
C ASP A 236 -16.62 4.14 10.24
N GLU A 237 -17.82 3.76 10.71
CA GLU A 237 -18.26 2.35 10.70
C GLU A 237 -18.32 1.78 9.27
N ILE A 238 -18.76 2.59 8.30
CA ILE A 238 -18.82 2.18 6.88
C ILE A 238 -17.40 1.98 6.32
N LEU A 239 -16.50 2.92 6.62
CA LEU A 239 -15.10 2.85 6.19
C LEU A 239 -14.39 1.63 6.80
N GLU A 240 -14.57 1.41 8.10
CA GLU A 240 -13.98 0.27 8.83
C GLU A 240 -14.54 -1.07 8.33
N GLY A 241 -15.82 -1.13 7.96
CA GLY A 241 -16.42 -2.30 7.33
C GLY A 241 -15.69 -2.71 6.05
N ASN A 242 -15.38 -1.75 5.18
CA ASN A 242 -14.64 -2.02 3.94
C ASN A 242 -13.14 -2.28 4.19
N LEU A 243 -12.50 -1.51 5.08
CA LEU A 243 -11.11 -1.73 5.47
C LEU A 243 -10.88 -3.14 6.05
N GLY A 244 -11.82 -3.64 6.86
CA GLY A 244 -11.76 -4.96 7.48
C GLY A 244 -11.84 -6.12 6.49
N MET A 245 -12.19 -5.87 5.22
CA MET A 245 -12.18 -6.88 4.17
C MET A 245 -10.78 -7.14 3.60
N ILE A 246 -9.87 -6.18 3.72
CA ILE A 246 -8.53 -6.27 3.14
C ILE A 246 -7.70 -7.26 3.94
N ARG A 247 -7.04 -8.18 3.24
CA ARG A 247 -6.11 -9.15 3.82
C ARG A 247 -4.80 -9.08 3.07
N SER A 248 -3.70 -9.23 3.80
CA SER A 248 -2.36 -9.31 3.24
C SER A 248 -1.64 -10.49 3.86
N GLU A 249 -0.97 -11.27 3.04
CA GLU A 249 -0.24 -12.46 3.44
C GLU A 249 1.01 -12.61 2.58
N VAL A 250 2.02 -13.27 3.15
CA VAL A 250 3.23 -13.66 2.41
C VAL A 250 3.13 -15.16 2.16
N THR A 251 3.28 -15.56 0.90
CA THR A 251 3.23 -16.97 0.47
C THR A 251 4.60 -17.37 -0.01
N GLU A 252 5.19 -18.40 0.61
CA GLU A 252 6.41 -19.03 0.12
C GLU A 252 6.14 -19.66 -1.24
N GLU A 253 7.02 -19.41 -2.20
CA GLU A 253 6.99 -20.13 -3.45
C GLU A 253 7.94 -21.32 -3.30
N ASP A 254 7.38 -22.53 -3.30
CA ASP A 254 8.17 -23.76 -3.32
C ASP A 254 9.04 -23.72 -4.58
N GLY A 255 10.36 -23.68 -4.40
CA GLY A 255 11.29 -23.89 -5.50
C GLY A 255 11.00 -25.27 -6.07
N ASP A 256 10.40 -25.31 -7.27
CA ASP A 256 10.14 -26.57 -7.97
C ASP A 256 11.46 -27.36 -8.03
N ASN A 257 11.53 -28.43 -7.24
CA ASN A 257 12.50 -29.50 -7.40
C ASN A 257 12.17 -30.18 -8.74
N ASN A 258 12.78 -29.72 -9.82
CA ASN A 258 12.83 -30.45 -11.10
C ASN A 258 14.27 -30.58 -11.58
#